data_AF-A0A7S2DKM5-F1
#
_entry.id   AF-A0A7S2DKM5-F1
#
_cell.length_a   1.000
_cell.length_b   1.000
_cell.length_c   1.000
_cell.angle_alpha   90.00
_cell.angle_beta   90.00
_cell.angle_gamma   90.00
#
_symmetry.space_group_name_H-M   'P 1'
#
loop_
_entity.id
_entity.type
_entity.pdbx_description
1 polymer ?
#
loop_
_entity_poly.entity_id
_entity_poly.type
_entity_poly.pdbx_seq_one_letter_code
_entity_poly.pdbx_strand_id
1 'polypeptide(L)'
;AKIQEVTDKDLQRISAGYKDLQYLMDNWNKVTRDCKETTDNMIVGLTAGVQSPDNCKADPNKVKKYIGMNSIKDNLFNTQQLWINIQATDLVGSKDEDRFQEAIEDWEKHKRQAGEWAYSSSWGEANPGGGRDKVEDYLLRSKSEAQLALESLGTIVDVLKLK
;
A
#
# COMPACT_ATOMS: atom_id res chain seq x y z
N ALA A 1 -18.53 -17.65 -5.15
CA ALA A 1 -17.50 -17.99 -4.15
C ALA A 1 -18.16 -18.65 -2.94
N LYS A 2 -17.47 -19.52 -2.20
CA LYS A 2 -18.01 -20.09 -0.95
C LYS A 2 -17.79 -19.05 0.17
N ILE A 3 -18.87 -18.55 0.76
CA ILE A 3 -18.80 -17.67 1.93
C ILE A 3 -18.17 -18.44 3.09
N GLN A 4 -17.16 -17.84 3.72
CA GLN A 4 -16.53 -18.37 4.92
C GLN A 4 -16.90 -17.50 6.11
N GLU A 5 -16.95 -18.12 7.29
CA GLU A 5 -17.17 -17.40 8.55
C GLU A 5 -16.06 -16.35 8.76
N VAL A 6 -16.46 -15.12 9.10
CA VAL A 6 -15.53 -14.04 9.44
C VAL A 6 -15.11 -14.21 10.90
N THR A 7 -13.82 -14.34 11.14
CA THR A 7 -13.29 -14.55 12.50
C THR A 7 -12.74 -13.26 13.10
N ASP A 8 -12.59 -13.22 14.43
CA ASP A 8 -11.91 -12.11 15.11
C ASP A 8 -10.48 -11.88 14.58
N LYS A 9 -9.80 -12.95 14.16
CA LYS A 9 -8.46 -12.84 13.55
C LYS A 9 -8.51 -12.10 12.22
N ASP A 10 -9.57 -12.26 11.43
CA ASP A 10 -9.73 -11.52 10.18
C ASP A 10 -9.93 -10.02 10.45
N LEU A 11 -10.74 -9.67 11.45
CA LEU A 11 -10.97 -8.28 11.85
C LEU A 11 -9.72 -7.64 12.46
N GLN A 12 -9.01 -8.36 13.32
CA GLN A 12 -7.71 -7.92 13.86
C GLN A 12 -6.69 -7.66 12.75
N ARG A 13 -6.69 -8.51 11.73
CA ARG A 13 -5.79 -8.38 10.59
C ARG A 13 -6.07 -7.11 9.78
N ILE A 14 -7.33 -6.72 9.61
CA ILE A 14 -7.70 -5.44 8.98
C ILE A 14 -7.17 -4.25 9.80
N SER A 15 -7.44 -4.24 11.11
CA SER A 15 -6.98 -3.15 12.01
C SER A 15 -5.45 -3.07 12.06
N ALA A 16 -4.75 -4.20 12.14
CA ALA A 16 -3.29 -4.27 12.11
C ALA A 16 -2.73 -3.78 10.77
N GLY A 17 -3.33 -4.20 9.65
CA GLY A 17 -2.95 -3.76 8.32
C GLY A 17 -3.13 -2.25 8.11
N TYR A 18 -4.21 -1.67 8.63
CA TYR A 18 -4.42 -0.22 8.63
C TYR A 18 -3.32 0.52 9.42
N LYS A 19 -2.98 0.04 10.62
CA LYS A 19 -1.89 0.62 11.43
C LYS A 19 -0.54 0.52 10.74
N ASP A 20 -0.26 -0.62 10.11
CA ASP A 20 0.95 -0.84 9.33
C ASP A 20 1.02 0.16 8.17
N LEU A 21 -0.05 0.29 7.37
CA LEU A 21 -0.09 1.20 6.23
C LEU A 21 0.00 2.68 6.66
N GLN A 22 -0.65 3.05 7.75
CA GLN A 22 -0.50 4.38 8.36
C GLN A 22 0.97 4.63 8.74
N TYR A 23 1.63 3.67 9.39
CA TYR A 23 3.05 3.78 9.73
C TYR A 23 3.93 3.96 8.48
N LEU A 24 3.66 3.22 7.38
CA LEU A 24 4.34 3.44 6.11
C LEU A 24 4.19 4.88 5.64
N MET A 25 2.98 5.44 5.64
CA MET A 25 2.74 6.79 5.14
C MET A 25 3.42 7.87 5.99
N ASP A 26 3.33 7.73 7.32
CA ASP A 26 3.95 8.66 8.27
C ASP A 26 5.49 8.59 8.25
N ASN A 27 6.03 7.45 7.82
CA ASN A 27 7.47 7.17 7.83
C ASN A 27 8.01 6.85 6.43
N TRP A 28 7.40 7.40 5.38
CA TRP A 28 7.62 6.99 4.00
C TRP A 28 9.11 6.85 3.63
N ASN A 29 9.88 7.92 3.82
CA ASN A 29 11.30 7.93 3.47
C ASN A 29 12.11 6.94 4.32
N LYS A 30 11.82 6.86 5.63
CA LYS A 30 12.50 5.92 6.52
C LYS A 30 12.26 4.46 6.12
N VAL A 31 11.07 4.15 5.61
CA VAL A 31 10.66 2.78 5.30
C VAL A 31 11.05 2.36 3.90
N THR A 32 10.89 3.24 2.91
CA THR A 32 11.07 2.95 1.47
C THR A 32 12.45 3.32 0.94
N ARG A 33 13.42 3.54 1.83
CA ARG A 33 14.81 3.87 1.48
C ARG A 33 15.79 2.99 2.23
N ASP A 34 16.84 2.60 1.54
CA ASP A 34 18.04 2.03 2.15
C ASP A 34 19.18 3.05 2.07
N CYS A 35 19.62 3.50 3.23
CA CYS A 35 20.69 4.50 3.40
C CYS A 35 21.99 3.86 3.92
N LYS A 36 22.08 2.53 4.03
CA LYS A 36 23.25 1.84 4.62
C LYS A 36 24.50 1.94 3.76
N GLU A 37 24.33 2.15 2.46
CA GLU A 37 25.41 2.38 1.50
C GLU A 37 25.21 3.76 0.85
N THR A 38 25.31 4.84 1.63
CA THR A 38 25.49 6.18 1.07
C THR A 38 26.80 6.19 0.29
N THR A 39 26.74 5.95 -1.01
CA THR A 39 27.90 6.13 -1.89
C THR A 39 28.06 7.62 -2.15
N ASP A 40 29.26 8.14 -1.91
CA ASP A 40 29.67 9.53 -2.20
C ASP A 40 29.41 9.96 -3.67
N ASN A 41 29.07 9.02 -4.54
CA ASN A 41 28.79 9.20 -5.97
C ASN A 41 27.29 9.27 -6.31
N MET A 42 26.38 9.32 -5.33
CA MET A 42 24.97 9.54 -5.62
C MET A 42 24.76 11.00 -6.03
N ILE A 43 24.71 11.22 -7.34
CA ILE A 43 24.48 12.54 -7.94
C ILE A 43 23.15 13.10 -7.40
N VAL A 44 23.26 14.25 -6.72
CA VAL A 44 22.19 14.98 -6.00
C VAL A 44 21.12 15.57 -6.94
N GLY A 45 21.33 15.47 -8.25
CA GLY A 45 20.34 15.83 -9.26
C GLY A 45 20.07 14.64 -10.16
N LEU A 46 18.93 13.97 -9.96
CA LEU A 46 18.42 13.11 -11.01
C LEU A 46 18.01 14.02 -12.17
N THR A 47 18.41 13.66 -13.39
CA THR A 47 18.32 14.50 -14.61
C THR A 47 16.90 14.98 -14.94
N ALA A 48 15.87 14.38 -14.31
CA ALA A 48 14.45 14.72 -14.49
C ALA A 48 13.87 15.63 -13.40
N GLY A 49 14.67 16.23 -12.52
CA GLY A 49 14.19 17.17 -11.50
C GLY A 49 13.54 16.52 -10.27
N VAL A 50 13.63 15.19 -10.16
CA VAL A 50 13.16 14.43 -8.99
C VAL A 50 14.34 14.27 -8.03
N GLN A 51 14.26 14.84 -6.83
CA GLN A 51 15.31 14.67 -5.83
C GLN A 51 15.04 13.42 -5.00
N SER A 52 15.97 12.47 -5.01
CA SER A 52 15.94 11.39 -4.02
C SER A 52 16.36 12.00 -2.68
N PRO A 53 15.52 11.96 -1.64
CA PRO A 53 15.91 12.49 -0.33
C PRO A 53 17.10 11.69 0.22
N ASP A 54 18.09 12.42 0.75
CA ASP A 54 19.18 11.93 1.60
C ASP A 54 20.19 10.96 0.97
N ASN A 55 20.38 10.98 -0.35
CA ASN A 55 21.29 10.05 -1.05
C ASN A 55 21.01 8.58 -0.69
N CYS A 56 19.75 8.20 -0.50
CA CYS A 56 19.40 6.82 -0.20
C CYS A 56 18.88 6.10 -1.45
N LYS A 57 19.10 4.78 -1.52
CA LYS A 57 18.51 3.97 -2.58
C LYS A 57 17.04 3.74 -2.28
N ALA A 58 16.17 3.90 -3.29
CA ALA A 58 14.78 3.51 -3.19
C ALA A 58 14.63 1.99 -2.97
N ASP A 59 13.73 1.58 -2.09
CA ASP A 59 13.30 0.19 -1.90
C ASP A 59 11.77 0.08 -2.06
N PRO A 60 11.27 0.01 -3.30
CA PRO A 60 9.84 -0.03 -3.60
C PRO A 60 9.14 -1.30 -3.09
N ASN A 61 9.89 -2.39 -2.86
CA ASN A 61 9.32 -3.64 -2.34
C ASN A 61 8.74 -3.46 -0.93
N LYS A 62 9.21 -2.45 -0.20
CA LYS A 62 8.67 -2.10 1.12
C LYS A 62 7.19 -1.73 1.01
N VAL A 63 6.78 -0.97 -0.02
CA VAL A 63 5.37 -0.62 -0.22
C VAL A 63 4.49 -1.87 -0.35
N LYS A 64 4.91 -2.82 -1.19
CA LYS A 64 4.17 -4.08 -1.43
C LYS A 64 3.91 -4.87 -0.15
N LYS A 65 4.84 -4.85 0.81
CA LYS A 65 4.64 -5.49 2.12
C LYS A 65 3.48 -4.87 2.88
N TYR A 66 3.45 -3.55 2.99
CA TYR A 66 2.45 -2.85 3.80
C TYR A 66 1.04 -2.90 3.20
N ILE A 67 0.92 -2.95 1.88
CA ILE A 67 -0.39 -3.12 1.21
C ILE A 67 -0.82 -4.59 1.08
N GLY A 68 -0.04 -5.54 1.61
CA GLY A 68 -0.39 -6.97 1.62
C GLY A 68 -0.21 -7.71 0.30
N MET A 69 0.78 -7.30 -0.50
CA MET A 69 1.09 -7.87 -1.82
C MET A 69 2.49 -8.50 -1.90
N ASN A 70 3.15 -8.73 -0.77
CA ASN A 70 4.49 -9.32 -0.74
C ASN A 70 4.49 -10.77 -0.26
N SER A 71 3.66 -11.11 0.73
CA SER A 71 3.58 -12.44 1.33
C SER A 71 2.15 -12.84 1.70
N ILE A 72 1.89 -14.14 1.71
CA ILE A 72 0.64 -14.71 2.24
C ILE A 72 0.42 -14.44 3.74
N LYS A 73 1.50 -14.05 4.44
CA LYS A 73 1.49 -13.74 5.88
C LYS A 73 1.24 -12.26 6.16
N ASP A 74 1.20 -11.42 5.13
CA ASP A 74 0.95 -9.99 5.32
C ASP A 74 -0.51 -9.79 5.76
N ASN A 75 -0.73 -8.78 6.61
CA ASN A 75 -2.06 -8.52 7.16
C ASN A 75 -3.09 -8.30 6.05
N LEU A 76 -2.76 -7.49 5.05
CA LEU A 76 -3.72 -7.19 3.98
C LEU A 76 -3.64 -8.18 2.80
N PHE A 77 -3.14 -9.39 3.03
CA PHE A 77 -3.11 -10.41 1.99
C PHE A 77 -4.52 -10.90 1.62
N ASN A 78 -4.79 -11.01 0.31
CA ASN A 78 -6.02 -11.57 -0.26
C ASN A 78 -7.33 -11.03 0.37
N THR A 79 -7.44 -9.70 0.45
CA THR A 79 -8.58 -9.01 1.08
C THR A 79 -9.90 -9.13 0.30
N GLN A 80 -9.87 -9.39 -1.01
CA GLN A 80 -11.08 -9.50 -1.85
C GLN A 80 -12.09 -10.53 -1.32
N GLN A 81 -11.62 -11.75 -1.00
CA GLN A 81 -12.51 -12.79 -0.47
C GLN A 81 -13.00 -12.44 0.93
N LEU A 82 -12.17 -11.75 1.73
CA LEU A 82 -12.57 -11.29 3.06
C LEU A 82 -13.69 -10.25 2.99
N TRP A 83 -13.63 -9.32 2.04
CA TRP A 83 -14.70 -8.33 1.82
C TRP A 83 -16.01 -9.01 1.48
N ILE A 84 -16.01 -9.95 0.54
CA ILE A 84 -17.20 -10.74 0.18
C ILE A 84 -17.78 -11.45 1.40
N ASN A 85 -16.92 -12.01 2.26
CA ASN A 85 -17.38 -12.68 3.48
C ASN A 85 -18.00 -11.69 4.47
N ILE A 86 -17.39 -10.52 4.67
CA ILE A 86 -17.91 -9.48 5.58
C ILE A 86 -19.25 -8.93 5.09
N GLN A 87 -19.41 -8.72 3.78
CA GLN A 87 -20.69 -8.28 3.20
C GLN A 87 -21.82 -9.31 3.36
N ALA A 88 -21.49 -10.58 3.58
CA ALA A 88 -22.45 -11.62 3.87
C ALA A 88 -22.79 -11.73 5.37
N THR A 89 -22.31 -10.81 6.21
CA THR A 89 -22.59 -10.74 7.65
C THR A 89 -23.36 -9.47 8.01
N ASP A 90 -23.89 -9.42 9.24
CA ASP A 90 -24.54 -8.22 9.80
C ASP A 90 -23.54 -7.22 10.44
N LEU A 91 -22.24 -7.34 10.15
CA LEU A 91 -21.20 -6.46 10.70
C LEU A 91 -21.30 -5.01 10.17
N VAL A 92 -21.85 -4.84 8.98
CA VAL A 92 -22.06 -3.53 8.34
C VAL A 92 -23.51 -3.12 8.58
N GLY A 93 -23.72 -1.97 9.22
CA GLY A 93 -25.07 -1.46 9.42
C GLY A 93 -25.69 -1.03 8.09
N SER A 94 -27.01 -1.19 7.94
CA SER A 94 -27.72 -0.87 6.69
C SER A 94 -27.56 0.56 6.18
N LYS A 95 -27.21 1.51 7.05
CA LYS A 95 -26.93 2.91 6.68
C LYS A 95 -25.52 3.14 6.14
N ASP A 96 -24.61 2.19 6.38
CA ASP A 96 -23.21 2.25 6.00
C ASP A 96 -22.87 1.31 4.84
N GLU A 97 -23.83 0.54 4.31
CA GLU A 97 -23.62 -0.43 3.23
C GLU A 97 -22.98 0.19 1.99
N ASP A 98 -23.53 1.30 1.48
CA ASP A 98 -22.99 2.01 0.31
C ASP A 98 -21.58 2.53 0.58
N ARG A 99 -21.37 3.14 1.76
CA ARG A 99 -20.08 3.68 2.19
C ARG A 99 -19.02 2.57 2.30
N PHE A 100 -19.43 1.39 2.76
CA PHE A 100 -18.55 0.23 2.84
C PHE A 100 -18.19 -0.32 1.46
N GLN A 101 -19.18 -0.45 0.57
CA GLN A 101 -18.98 -0.95 -0.78
C GLN A 101 -18.05 -0.05 -1.59
N GLU A 102 -18.28 1.26 -1.58
CA GLU A 102 -17.43 2.23 -2.27
C GLU A 102 -15.99 2.18 -1.72
N ALA A 103 -15.84 2.11 -0.40
CA ALA A 103 -14.52 2.02 0.23
C ALA A 103 -13.78 0.71 -0.13
N ILE A 104 -14.47 -0.42 -0.30
CA ILE A 104 -13.85 -1.67 -0.77
C ILE A 104 -13.37 -1.53 -2.21
N GLU A 105 -14.20 -0.97 -3.09
CA GLU A 105 -13.86 -0.80 -4.50
C GLU A 105 -12.64 0.11 -4.68
N ASP A 106 -12.63 1.25 -3.99
CA ASP A 106 -11.50 2.17 -3.99
C ASP A 106 -10.25 1.56 -3.34
N TRP A 107 -10.40 0.86 -2.21
CA TRP A 107 -9.30 0.14 -1.57
C TRP A 107 -8.63 -0.83 -2.54
N GLU A 108 -9.39 -1.71 -3.19
CA GLU A 108 -8.84 -2.74 -4.08
C GLU A 108 -8.22 -2.14 -5.34
N LYS A 109 -8.84 -1.08 -5.90
CA LYS A 109 -8.30 -0.32 -7.02
C LYS A 109 -6.95 0.32 -6.67
N HIS A 110 -6.90 1.11 -5.60
CA HIS A 110 -5.72 1.87 -5.21
C HIS A 110 -4.60 0.97 -4.67
N LYS A 111 -4.94 -0.08 -3.93
CA LYS A 111 -3.99 -1.14 -3.54
C LYS A 111 -3.29 -1.74 -4.76
N ARG A 112 -4.06 -2.15 -5.78
CA ARG A 112 -3.52 -2.76 -6.99
C ARG A 112 -2.59 -1.78 -7.73
N GLN A 113 -3.03 -0.54 -7.93
CA GLN A 113 -2.24 0.50 -8.60
C GLN A 113 -0.95 0.84 -7.82
N ALA A 114 -1.03 0.96 -6.50
CA ALA A 114 0.14 1.15 -5.65
C ALA A 114 1.15 0.01 -5.82
N GLY A 115 0.68 -1.24 -5.85
CA GLY A 115 1.51 -2.41 -6.10
C GLY A 115 2.14 -2.46 -7.49
N GLU A 116 1.40 -2.08 -8.53
CA GLU A 116 1.87 -1.99 -9.91
C GLU A 116 2.95 -0.92 -10.09
N TRP A 117 2.78 0.25 -9.47
CA TRP A 117 3.80 1.30 -9.47
C TRP A 117 5.04 0.91 -8.67
N ALA A 118 4.88 0.27 -7.51
CA ALA A 118 5.99 -0.25 -6.73
C ALA A 118 6.79 -1.31 -7.51
N TYR A 119 6.10 -2.19 -8.24
CA TYR A 119 6.74 -3.15 -9.13
C TYR A 119 7.48 -2.47 -10.29
N SER A 120 6.86 -1.50 -10.96
CA SER A 120 7.51 -0.74 -12.03
C SER A 120 8.76 0.00 -11.53
N SER A 121 8.67 0.56 -10.32
CA SER A 121 9.76 1.25 -9.64
C SER A 121 10.94 0.30 -9.37
N SER A 122 10.71 -0.96 -8.96
CA SER A 122 11.81 -1.90 -8.66
C SER A 122 12.62 -2.32 -9.90
N TRP A 123 12.10 -2.08 -11.10
CA TRP A 123 12.79 -2.32 -12.38
C TRP A 123 13.20 -1.02 -13.09
N GLY A 124 13.00 0.15 -12.47
CA GLY A 124 13.16 1.45 -13.13
C GLY A 124 14.56 1.70 -13.71
N GLU A 125 15.62 1.13 -13.13
CA GLU A 125 17.00 1.22 -13.65
C GLU A 125 17.31 0.21 -14.75
N ALA A 126 16.60 -0.92 -14.81
CA ALA A 126 16.87 -2.00 -15.78
C ALA A 126 16.21 -1.76 -17.15
N ASN A 127 15.27 -0.83 -17.24
CA ASN A 127 14.51 -0.58 -18.47
C ASN A 127 15.27 0.33 -19.46
N PRO A 128 15.09 0.16 -20.78
CA PRO A 128 15.63 1.11 -21.77
C PRO A 128 15.11 2.54 -21.51
N GLY A 129 16.02 3.52 -21.38
CA GLY A 129 15.67 4.88 -20.97
C GLY A 129 15.28 5.02 -19.49
N GLY A 130 15.51 3.96 -18.71
CA GLY A 130 15.36 3.91 -17.26
C GLY A 130 16.49 4.62 -16.52
N GLY A 131 16.33 4.73 -15.21
CA GLY A 131 17.25 5.44 -14.34
C GLY A 131 16.68 5.62 -12.96
N ARG A 132 17.51 6.14 -12.06
CA ARG A 132 17.10 6.43 -10.67
C ARG A 132 15.95 7.43 -10.59
N ASP A 133 15.85 8.33 -11.56
CA ASP A 133 14.71 9.24 -11.73
C ASP A 133 13.40 8.48 -11.95
N LYS A 134 13.42 7.43 -12.79
CA LYS A 134 12.25 6.59 -13.07
C LYS A 134 11.87 5.73 -11.89
N VAL A 135 12.86 5.16 -11.20
CA VAL A 135 12.62 4.48 -9.91
C VAL A 135 11.87 5.42 -8.98
N GLU A 136 12.32 6.67 -8.88
CA GLU A 136 11.73 7.60 -7.94
C GLU A 136 10.37 8.15 -8.33
N ASP A 137 10.17 8.50 -9.60
CA ASP A 137 8.85 8.87 -10.13
C ASP A 137 7.81 7.77 -9.86
N TYR A 138 8.15 6.51 -10.19
CA TYR A 138 7.24 5.40 -9.94
C TYR A 138 7.01 5.13 -8.46
N LEU A 139 8.01 5.33 -7.60
CA LEU A 139 7.82 5.19 -6.15
C LEU A 139 6.89 6.28 -5.61
N LEU A 140 7.01 7.52 -6.08
CA LEU A 140 6.11 8.61 -5.68
C LEU A 140 4.68 8.42 -6.20
N ARG A 141 4.51 7.85 -7.41
CA ARG A 141 3.17 7.43 -7.88
C ARG A 141 2.59 6.33 -6.99
N SER A 142 3.41 5.35 -6.62
CA SER A 142 3.02 4.30 -5.66
C SER A 142 2.62 4.91 -4.31
N LYS A 143 3.31 5.94 -3.84
CA LYS A 143 2.96 6.69 -2.62
C LYS A 143 1.57 7.30 -2.70
N SER A 144 1.26 7.99 -3.80
CA SER A 144 -0.04 8.63 -3.99
C SER A 144 -1.17 7.60 -3.97
N GLU A 145 -1.01 6.48 -4.67
CA GLU A 145 -2.00 5.40 -4.65
C GLU A 145 -2.10 4.73 -3.27
N ALA A 146 -0.98 4.54 -2.56
CA ALA A 146 -0.99 3.97 -1.21
C ALA A 146 -1.69 4.89 -0.19
N GLN A 147 -1.59 6.21 -0.36
CA GLN A 147 -2.31 7.18 0.45
C GLN A 147 -3.84 7.09 0.23
N LEU A 148 -4.29 7.01 -1.02
CA LEU A 148 -5.71 6.83 -1.33
C LEU A 148 -6.22 5.48 -0.78
N ALA A 149 -5.43 4.42 -0.91
CA ALA A 149 -5.74 3.14 -0.30
C ALA A 149 -5.86 3.25 1.23
N LEU A 150 -4.96 3.97 1.90
CA LEU A 150 -5.03 4.21 3.35
C LEU A 150 -6.34 4.89 3.76
N GLU A 151 -6.80 5.88 2.99
CA GLU A 151 -8.05 6.60 3.25
C GLU A 151 -9.28 5.69 3.11
N SER A 152 -9.35 4.89 2.05
CA SER A 152 -10.41 3.90 1.84
C SER A 152 -10.40 2.82 2.94
N LEU A 153 -9.22 2.33 3.32
CA LEU A 153 -9.09 1.36 4.42
C LEU A 153 -9.47 1.96 5.77
N GLY A 154 -9.19 3.25 5.98
CA GLY A 154 -9.65 3.99 7.15
C GLY A 154 -11.17 4.06 7.24
N THR A 155 -11.85 4.23 6.10
CA THR A 155 -13.32 4.16 6.02
C THR A 155 -13.84 2.76 6.35
N ILE A 156 -13.21 1.71 5.81
CA ILE A 156 -13.54 0.30 6.14
C ILE A 156 -13.41 0.05 7.64
N VAL A 157 -12.30 0.47 8.26
CA VAL A 157 -12.05 0.33 9.71
C VAL A 157 -13.08 1.09 10.53
N ASP A 158 -13.50 2.26 10.08
CA ASP A 158 -14.51 3.08 10.74
C ASP A 158 -15.91 2.43 10.71
N VAL A 159 -16.35 1.99 9.53
CA VAL A 159 -17.64 1.31 9.34
C VAL A 159 -17.71 0.03 10.18
N LEU A 160 -16.64 -0.75 10.18
CA LEU A 160 -16.54 -1.99 10.95
C LEU A 160 -16.23 -1.77 12.44
N LYS A 161 -16.03 -0.51 12.87
CA LYS A 161 -15.72 -0.13 14.26
C LYS A 161 -14.49 -0.84 14.84
N LEU A 162 -13.42 -0.94 14.05
CA LEU A 162 -12.19 -1.68 14.37
C LEU A 162 -11.06 -0.82 14.96
N LYS A 163 -11.38 0.38 15.46
CA LYS A 163 -10.42 1.35 16.05
C LYS A 163 -10.02 0.95 17.46
#